data_AF-A0A093E0I8-F1
#
_entry.id   AF-A0A093E0I8-F1
#
_cell.length_a   1.000
_cell.length_b   1.000
_cell.length_c   1.000
_cell.angle_alpha   90.00
_cell.angle_beta   90.00
_cell.angle_gamma   90.00
#
_symmetry.space_group_name_H-M   'P 1'
#
loop_
_entity.id
_entity.type
_entity.pdbx_description
1 polymer ?
#
loop_
_entity_poly.entity_id
_entity_poly.type
_entity_poly.pdbx_seq_one_letter_code
_entity_poly.pdbx_strand_id
1 'polypeptide(L)'
;IPSPDEGFEGKSLYESWYEKNPSREYKEVPRINKLGSGNDFEVFFQRLGIASGRARYSKNWNVEKYSSYPVYHSVYETYEIVERFYDPTFKNHLTVAQVRGGLVFELANSVVLPFDCRDYASAVSNYAHVIYNLSRSHEEDLATYNVSFDALFSAVKNFTEVAANFHERLQQIDINNVLAVRSLNDQLMFLERAFIDPLGLPGRPFYRHVIFAPSSHNKYAGESFPGIYDAMFDIKNKADQHEAWEEVKRQISIAAFTVQAAAETLKEVA
;
A
#
# COMPACT_ATOMS: atom_id res chain seq x y z
N ILE A 1 2.88 23.07 2.82
CA ILE A 1 1.45 23.46 2.87
C ILE A 1 1.12 23.83 4.32
N PRO A 2 0.65 25.06 4.61
CA PRO A 2 0.18 25.45 5.94
C PRO A 2 -1.04 24.64 6.39
N SER A 3 -1.20 24.42 7.69
CA SER A 3 -2.39 23.76 8.24
C SER A 3 -3.63 24.66 8.11
N PRO A 4 -4.79 24.15 7.65
CA PRO A 4 -6.04 24.89 7.69
C PRO A 4 -6.76 24.76 9.04
N ASP A 5 -6.26 23.91 9.93
CA ASP A 5 -6.92 23.51 11.16
C ASP A 5 -6.83 24.57 12.26
N GLU A 6 -7.94 24.82 12.95
CA GLU A 6 -7.99 25.69 14.13
C GLU A 6 -7.06 25.17 15.25
N GLY A 7 -6.31 26.07 15.88
CA GLY A 7 -5.30 25.74 16.89
C GLY A 7 -3.95 25.31 16.32
N PHE A 8 -3.81 25.30 14.98
CA PHE A 8 -2.58 24.99 14.26
C PHE A 8 -2.11 26.19 13.42
N GLU A 9 -2.40 27.41 13.86
CA GLU A 9 -1.96 28.63 13.17
C GLU A 9 -0.42 28.70 13.13
N GLY A 10 0.14 28.97 11.94
CA GLY A 10 1.59 28.97 11.72
C GLY A 10 2.24 27.58 11.65
N LYS A 11 1.46 26.50 11.80
CA LYS A 11 1.93 25.12 11.67
C LYS A 11 1.75 24.60 10.25
N SER A 12 2.55 23.60 9.90
CA SER A 12 2.42 22.84 8.66
C SER A 12 1.27 21.85 8.72
N LEU A 13 0.74 21.46 7.55
CA LEU A 13 -0.22 20.36 7.44
C LEU A 13 0.35 19.03 7.97
N TYR A 14 1.67 18.83 7.87
CA TYR A 14 2.32 17.63 8.40
C TYR A 14 2.20 17.57 9.92
N GLU A 15 2.46 18.68 10.62
CA GLU A 15 2.34 18.76 12.08
C GLU A 15 0.91 18.47 12.55
N SER A 16 -0.09 19.11 11.95
CA SER A 16 -1.50 18.88 12.32
C SER A 16 -1.97 17.46 12.01
N TRP A 17 -1.58 16.91 10.86
CA TRP A 17 -1.92 15.52 10.50
C TRP A 17 -1.24 14.51 11.42
N TYR A 18 0.05 14.71 11.74
CA TYR A 18 0.78 13.84 12.65
C TYR A 18 0.15 13.82 14.05
N GLU A 19 -0.15 14.99 14.61
CA GLU A 19 -0.75 15.09 15.94
C GLU A 19 -2.14 14.46 16.00
N LYS A 20 -2.97 14.67 14.97
CA LYS A 20 -4.35 14.18 14.93
C LYS A 20 -4.47 12.71 14.54
N ASN A 21 -3.53 12.18 13.76
CA ASN A 21 -3.57 10.79 13.30
C ASN A 21 -2.17 10.21 13.10
N PRO A 22 -1.44 9.95 14.21
CA PRO A 22 -0.12 9.34 14.14
C PRO A 22 -0.21 7.91 13.60
N SER A 23 0.84 7.50 12.89
CA SER A 23 1.00 6.12 12.44
C SER A 23 1.08 5.17 13.63
N ARG A 24 0.47 3.98 13.48
CA ARG A 24 0.58 2.89 14.47
C ARG A 24 1.74 1.95 14.17
N GLU A 25 2.28 2.03 12.96
CA GLU A 25 3.29 1.09 12.44
C GLU A 25 4.69 1.73 12.44
N TYR A 26 4.76 3.05 12.25
CA TYR A 26 5.99 3.80 12.10
C TYR A 26 6.04 4.96 13.11
N LYS A 27 7.21 5.20 13.71
CA LYS A 27 7.40 6.29 14.67
C LYS A 27 7.48 7.63 13.93
N GLU A 28 6.99 8.68 14.58
CA GLU A 28 7.21 10.08 14.16
C GLU A 28 6.69 10.46 12.76
N VAL A 29 5.75 9.67 12.23
CA VAL A 29 5.11 9.95 10.94
C VAL A 29 3.58 9.87 11.02
N PRO A 30 2.85 10.67 10.22
CA PRO A 30 1.41 10.54 10.09
C PRO A 30 1.00 9.18 9.51
N ARG A 31 -0.24 8.75 9.79
CA ARG A 31 -0.75 7.50 9.25
C ARG A 31 -1.11 7.58 7.78
N ILE A 32 -0.45 6.79 6.95
CA ILE A 32 -0.86 6.46 5.58
C ILE A 32 -1.53 5.08 5.59
N ASN A 33 -2.68 4.95 4.92
CA ASN A 33 -3.41 3.68 4.85
C ASN A 33 -3.14 2.97 3.51
N LYS A 34 -3.22 1.64 3.53
CA LYS A 34 -3.18 0.80 2.32
C LYS A 34 -4.35 1.13 1.37
N LEU A 35 -4.12 0.95 0.07
CA LEU A 35 -5.16 1.05 -0.95
C LEU A 35 -5.91 -0.29 -1.09
N GLY A 36 -7.23 -0.24 -0.96
CA GLY A 36 -8.14 -1.36 -1.25
C GLY A 36 -8.89 -1.12 -2.56
N SER A 37 -10.22 -1.05 -2.49
CA SER A 37 -11.15 -0.74 -3.58
C SER A 37 -11.96 0.54 -3.26
N GLY A 38 -13.04 0.80 -4.00
CA GLY A 38 -14.05 1.80 -3.69
C GLY A 38 -13.86 3.15 -4.38
N ASN A 39 -12.97 3.24 -5.37
CA ASN A 39 -12.80 4.40 -6.24
C ASN A 39 -12.05 4.02 -7.53
N ASP A 40 -11.87 4.96 -8.45
CA ASP A 40 -11.34 4.71 -9.79
C ASP A 40 -9.86 4.30 -9.82
N PHE A 41 -9.11 4.53 -8.74
CA PHE A 41 -7.71 4.06 -8.62
C PHE A 41 -7.58 2.53 -8.69
N GLU A 42 -8.66 1.77 -8.45
CA GLU A 42 -8.65 0.32 -8.33
C GLU A 42 -8.07 -0.38 -9.57
N VAL A 43 -8.44 0.08 -10.77
CA VAL A 43 -7.93 -0.54 -12.02
C VAL A 43 -6.45 -0.25 -12.23
N PHE A 44 -6.00 0.96 -11.90
CA PHE A 44 -4.60 1.36 -12.06
C PHE A 44 -3.71 0.61 -11.08
N PHE A 45 -4.14 0.52 -9.83
CA PHE A 45 -3.34 -0.10 -8.77
C PHE A 45 -3.45 -1.63 -8.78
N GLN A 46 -4.66 -2.18 -8.59
CA GLN A 46 -4.85 -3.61 -8.32
C GLN A 46 -4.66 -4.49 -9.55
N ARG A 47 -4.85 -3.94 -10.75
CA ARG A 47 -4.81 -4.69 -12.01
C ARG A 47 -3.59 -4.39 -12.87
N LEU A 48 -3.16 -3.12 -12.91
CA LEU A 48 -2.08 -2.67 -13.82
C LEU A 48 -0.74 -2.42 -13.11
N GLY A 49 -0.71 -2.39 -11.77
CA GLY A 49 0.51 -2.12 -11.00
C GLY A 49 1.05 -0.71 -11.21
N ILE A 50 0.17 0.28 -11.31
CA ILE A 50 0.53 1.69 -11.42
C ILE A 50 0.45 2.30 -10.02
N ALA A 51 1.58 2.80 -9.52
CA ALA A 51 1.68 3.44 -8.22
C ALA A 51 0.60 4.53 -8.11
N SER A 52 -0.21 4.44 -7.06
CA SER A 52 -1.44 5.21 -6.91
C SER A 52 -1.56 5.79 -5.51
N GLY A 53 -2.30 6.89 -5.36
CA GLY A 53 -2.51 7.53 -4.07
C GLY A 53 -3.79 8.34 -4.04
N ARG A 54 -4.33 8.57 -2.84
CA ARG A 54 -5.48 9.46 -2.62
C ARG A 54 -5.29 10.25 -1.34
N ALA A 55 -5.72 11.51 -1.37
CA ALA A 55 -5.74 12.40 -0.20
C ALA A 55 -7.12 13.03 -0.05
N ARG A 56 -7.61 13.11 1.21
CA ARG A 56 -8.84 13.79 1.59
C ARG A 56 -8.77 14.22 3.05
N TYR A 57 -9.55 15.23 3.42
CA TYR A 57 -9.94 15.43 4.81
C TYR A 57 -10.93 14.34 5.24
N SER A 58 -10.88 13.98 6.53
CA SER A 58 -11.72 12.95 7.12
C SER A 58 -12.02 13.31 8.57
N LYS A 59 -13.05 12.67 9.11
CA LYS A 59 -13.42 12.74 10.53
C LYS A 59 -12.34 12.18 11.46
N ASN A 60 -12.49 12.45 12.75
CA ASN A 60 -11.71 11.89 13.85
C ASN A 60 -12.18 10.47 14.23
N TRP A 61 -11.45 9.47 13.74
CA TRP A 61 -11.73 8.05 13.97
C TRP A 61 -11.74 7.62 15.45
N ASN A 62 -11.17 8.41 16.36
CA ASN A 62 -11.23 8.12 17.80
C ASN A 62 -12.58 8.52 18.41
N VAL A 63 -13.24 9.53 17.86
CA VAL A 63 -14.51 10.08 18.37
C VAL A 63 -15.69 9.54 17.55
N GLU A 64 -15.67 9.69 16.24
CA GLU A 64 -16.81 9.35 15.40
C GLU A 64 -16.84 7.87 15.00
N LYS A 65 -17.97 7.19 15.26
CA LYS A 65 -18.15 5.74 15.04
C LYS A 65 -19.02 5.36 13.83
N TYR A 66 -19.64 6.33 13.17
CA TYR A 66 -20.39 6.07 11.93
C TYR A 66 -19.42 5.61 10.81
N SER A 67 -19.91 4.97 9.73
CA SER A 67 -19.03 4.43 8.68
C SER A 67 -18.51 5.51 7.71
N SER A 68 -19.38 6.06 6.86
CA SER A 68 -19.04 7.11 5.88
C SER A 68 -19.20 8.50 6.50
N TYR A 69 -20.13 9.29 5.96
CA TYR A 69 -20.67 10.52 6.49
C TYR A 69 -22.21 10.47 6.39
N PRO A 70 -22.96 11.20 7.23
CA PRO A 70 -24.39 10.92 7.45
C PRO A 70 -25.30 10.99 6.21
N VAL A 71 -24.97 11.84 5.24
CA VAL A 71 -25.80 12.06 4.04
C VAL A 71 -25.33 11.29 2.81
N TYR A 72 -24.39 10.35 2.96
CA TYR A 72 -23.78 9.62 1.85
C TYR A 72 -24.80 9.03 0.87
N HIS A 73 -24.64 9.28 -0.44
CA HIS A 73 -25.51 8.79 -1.52
C HIS A 73 -26.99 9.17 -1.34
N SER A 74 -27.27 10.36 -0.80
CA SER A 74 -28.63 10.85 -0.61
C SER A 74 -28.87 12.18 -1.32
N VAL A 75 -30.14 12.57 -1.43
CA VAL A 75 -30.55 13.89 -1.95
C VAL A 75 -30.05 15.06 -1.09
N TYR A 76 -29.54 14.79 0.12
CA TYR A 76 -29.02 15.80 1.05
C TYR A 76 -27.53 16.08 0.85
N GLU A 77 -26.87 15.45 -0.14
CA GLU A 77 -25.52 15.83 -0.59
C GLU A 77 -25.58 17.11 -1.45
N THR A 78 -25.86 18.24 -0.81
CA THR A 78 -26.00 19.53 -1.49
C THR A 78 -24.79 20.43 -1.27
N TYR A 79 -24.68 21.50 -2.06
CA TYR A 79 -23.65 22.52 -1.85
C TYR A 79 -23.73 23.12 -0.43
N GLU A 80 -24.94 23.40 0.04
CA GLU A 80 -25.19 24.03 1.34
C GLU A 80 -24.72 23.17 2.51
N ILE A 81 -24.74 21.83 2.40
CA ILE A 81 -24.22 20.99 3.47
C ILE A 81 -22.71 21.17 3.62
N VAL A 82 -21.99 21.27 2.49
CA VAL A 82 -20.54 21.46 2.49
C VAL A 82 -20.18 22.85 2.99
N GLU A 83 -20.79 23.88 2.42
CA GLU A 83 -20.57 25.27 2.77
C GLU A 83 -20.92 25.56 4.24
N ARG A 84 -22.00 24.99 4.79
CA ARG A 84 -22.44 25.37 6.14
C ARG A 84 -21.84 24.50 7.23
N PHE A 85 -21.57 23.21 6.96
CA PHE A 85 -21.24 22.24 8.01
C PHE A 85 -19.88 21.56 7.87
N TYR A 86 -19.32 21.42 6.66
CA TYR A 86 -18.05 20.70 6.48
C TYR A 86 -16.84 21.63 6.33
N ASP A 87 -16.95 22.64 5.48
CA ASP A 87 -15.82 23.53 5.20
C ASP A 87 -16.28 24.95 4.81
N PRO A 88 -16.83 25.75 5.75
CA PRO A 88 -17.37 27.07 5.43
C PRO A 88 -16.38 28.08 4.87
N THR A 89 -15.09 27.85 5.08
CA THR A 89 -14.02 28.72 4.55
C THR A 89 -13.30 28.12 3.35
N PHE A 90 -13.70 26.92 2.91
CA PHE A 90 -13.07 26.15 1.85
C PHE A 90 -11.56 25.89 2.04
N LYS A 91 -11.03 26.09 3.26
CA LYS A 91 -9.60 25.91 3.56
C LYS A 91 -9.20 24.44 3.52
N ASN A 92 -10.06 23.53 3.94
CA ASN A 92 -9.79 22.10 3.87
C ASN A 92 -9.75 21.63 2.41
N HIS A 93 -10.70 22.10 1.60
CA HIS A 93 -10.74 21.83 0.15
C HIS A 93 -9.50 22.39 -0.56
N LEU A 94 -9.13 23.65 -0.29
CA LEU A 94 -7.91 24.26 -0.83
C LEU A 94 -6.66 23.47 -0.44
N THR A 95 -6.57 23.03 0.82
CA THR A 95 -5.44 22.23 1.32
C THR A 95 -5.34 20.90 0.58
N VAL A 96 -6.46 20.19 0.39
CA VAL A 96 -6.48 18.93 -0.39
C VAL A 96 -6.09 19.17 -1.85
N ALA A 97 -6.55 20.28 -2.45
CA ALA A 97 -6.16 20.66 -3.80
C ALA A 97 -4.65 20.90 -3.91
N GLN A 98 -4.04 21.57 -2.93
CA GLN A 98 -2.59 21.77 -2.86
C GLN A 98 -1.82 20.46 -2.67
N VAL A 99 -2.31 19.54 -1.82
CA VAL A 99 -1.69 18.21 -1.66
C VAL A 99 -1.72 17.44 -2.97
N ARG A 100 -2.89 17.32 -3.60
CA ARG A 100 -3.06 16.58 -4.86
C ARG A 100 -2.25 17.23 -5.99
N GLY A 101 -2.32 18.56 -6.12
CA GLY A 101 -1.58 19.31 -7.12
C GLY A 101 -0.07 19.19 -6.93
N GLY A 102 0.41 19.27 -5.69
CA GLY A 102 1.83 19.06 -5.36
C GLY A 102 2.31 17.65 -5.70
N LEU A 103 1.54 16.61 -5.35
CA LEU A 103 1.87 15.23 -5.72
C LEU A 103 1.97 15.06 -7.24
N VAL A 104 0.99 15.56 -8.00
CA VAL A 104 1.02 15.49 -9.48
C VAL A 104 2.21 16.26 -10.03
N PHE A 105 2.49 17.46 -9.52
CA PHE A 105 3.59 18.30 -9.97
C PHE A 105 4.95 17.63 -9.74
N GLU A 106 5.22 17.13 -8.53
CA GLU A 106 6.46 16.44 -8.21
C GLU A 106 6.63 15.17 -9.05
N LEU A 107 5.60 14.34 -9.17
CA LEU A 107 5.66 13.10 -9.97
C LEU A 107 5.88 13.37 -11.46
N ALA A 108 5.35 14.47 -12.00
CA ALA A 108 5.44 14.79 -13.42
C ALA A 108 6.69 15.60 -13.79
N ASN A 109 7.32 16.29 -12.83
CA ASN A 109 8.34 17.30 -13.12
C ASN A 109 9.71 17.03 -12.48
N SER A 110 9.79 16.12 -11.50
CA SER A 110 11.07 15.79 -10.87
C SER A 110 11.97 14.99 -11.82
N VAL A 111 13.25 15.38 -11.90
CA VAL A 111 14.26 14.75 -12.80
C VAL A 111 14.39 13.25 -12.51
N VAL A 112 14.41 12.92 -11.22
CA VAL A 112 14.33 11.55 -10.71
C VAL A 112 12.96 11.40 -10.05
N LEU A 113 12.26 10.30 -10.33
CA LEU A 113 10.95 10.03 -9.75
C LEU A 113 11.06 10.00 -8.22
N PRO A 114 10.18 10.72 -7.49
CA PRO A 114 10.25 10.87 -6.03
C PRO A 114 9.68 9.64 -5.30
N PHE A 115 10.13 8.44 -5.68
CA PHE A 115 9.81 7.18 -5.02
C PHE A 115 10.98 6.68 -4.19
N ASP A 116 10.69 6.09 -3.03
CA ASP A 116 11.68 5.45 -2.18
C ASP A 116 11.35 3.96 -2.02
N CYS A 117 12.08 3.11 -2.73
CA CYS A 117 11.90 1.66 -2.65
C CYS A 117 12.22 1.07 -1.26
N ARG A 118 12.96 1.79 -0.40
CA ARG A 118 13.27 1.35 0.97
C ARG A 118 12.04 1.38 1.86
N ASP A 119 11.16 2.36 1.67
CA ASP A 119 9.88 2.43 2.37
C ASP A 119 9.02 1.22 2.00
N TYR A 120 9.03 0.83 0.73
CA TYR A 120 8.31 -0.36 0.28
C TYR A 120 8.93 -1.64 0.88
N ALA A 121 10.25 -1.77 0.90
CA ALA A 121 10.91 -2.91 1.56
C ALA A 121 10.53 -3.02 3.05
N SER A 122 10.50 -1.90 3.77
CA SER A 122 10.05 -1.86 5.15
C SER A 122 8.58 -2.29 5.30
N ALA A 123 7.70 -1.83 4.41
CA ALA A 123 6.29 -2.21 4.41
C ALA A 123 6.08 -3.70 4.12
N VAL A 124 6.72 -4.26 3.08
CA VAL A 124 6.63 -5.69 2.74
C VAL A 124 7.15 -6.55 3.89
N SER A 125 8.24 -6.14 4.55
CA SER A 125 8.77 -6.82 5.73
C SER A 125 7.77 -6.85 6.89
N ASN A 126 7.17 -5.70 7.20
CA ASN A 126 6.11 -5.62 8.21
C ASN A 126 4.94 -6.56 7.85
N TYR A 127 4.47 -6.54 6.60
CA TYR A 127 3.38 -7.40 6.16
C TYR A 127 3.70 -8.90 6.24
N ALA A 128 4.96 -9.29 5.97
CA ALA A 128 5.40 -10.68 6.11
C ALA A 128 5.35 -11.12 7.58
N HIS A 129 5.75 -10.24 8.51
CA HIS A 129 5.59 -10.49 9.94
C HIS A 129 4.13 -10.54 10.39
N VAL A 130 3.27 -9.66 9.87
CA VAL A 130 1.83 -9.66 10.19
C VAL A 130 1.18 -10.97 9.75
N ILE A 131 1.39 -11.42 8.52
CA ILE A 131 0.78 -12.65 8.01
C ILE A 131 1.35 -13.90 8.69
N TYR A 132 2.64 -13.91 9.01
CA TYR A 132 3.26 -14.98 9.80
C TYR A 132 2.70 -15.02 11.23
N ASN A 133 2.54 -13.88 11.89
CA ASN A 133 1.94 -13.83 13.23
C ASN A 133 0.49 -14.31 13.22
N LEU A 134 -0.26 -14.03 12.15
CA LEU A 134 -1.62 -14.58 11.97
C LEU A 134 -1.59 -16.11 11.84
N SER A 135 -0.63 -16.69 11.12
CA SER A 135 -0.54 -18.15 10.98
C SER A 135 -0.19 -18.88 12.28
N ARG A 136 0.35 -18.17 13.29
CA ARG A 136 0.70 -18.79 14.59
C ARG A 136 -0.48 -19.35 15.37
N SER A 137 -1.71 -18.94 15.09
CA SER A 137 -2.90 -19.59 15.67
C SER A 137 -3.13 -21.03 15.16
N HIS A 138 -2.30 -21.49 14.22
CA HIS A 138 -2.33 -22.80 13.57
C HIS A 138 -0.95 -23.50 13.61
N GLU A 139 -0.13 -23.24 14.63
CA GLU A 139 1.26 -23.73 14.70
C GLU A 139 1.39 -25.26 14.54
N GLU A 140 0.49 -26.03 15.17
CA GLU A 140 0.47 -27.50 15.03
C GLU A 140 0.13 -27.95 13.59
N ASP A 141 -0.78 -27.25 12.92
CA ASP A 141 -1.15 -27.54 11.53
C ASP A 141 0.00 -27.19 10.59
N LEU A 142 0.69 -26.06 10.80
CA LEU A 142 1.85 -25.67 9.99
C LEU A 142 2.94 -26.77 10.02
N ALA A 143 3.19 -27.35 11.20
CA ALA A 143 4.11 -28.48 11.33
C ALA A 143 3.58 -29.75 10.66
N THR A 144 2.30 -30.07 10.86
CA THR A 144 1.65 -31.27 10.30
C THR A 144 1.67 -31.28 8.77
N TYR A 145 1.40 -30.14 8.15
CA TYR A 145 1.33 -29.99 6.68
C TYR A 145 2.63 -29.44 6.06
N ASN A 146 3.70 -29.31 6.86
CA ASN A 146 5.02 -28.83 6.44
C ASN A 146 4.96 -27.48 5.69
N VAL A 147 4.28 -26.51 6.29
CA VAL A 147 4.12 -25.16 5.77
C VAL A 147 5.21 -24.27 6.37
N SER A 148 6.08 -23.72 5.53
CA SER A 148 7.15 -22.80 5.96
C SER A 148 7.02 -21.44 5.26
N PHE A 149 7.35 -20.38 6.01
CA PHE A 149 7.45 -19.00 5.52
C PHE A 149 8.89 -18.60 5.16
N ASP A 150 9.87 -19.51 5.27
CA ASP A 150 11.29 -19.21 5.10
C ASP A 150 11.59 -18.62 3.72
N ALA A 151 10.95 -19.15 2.67
CA ALA A 151 11.11 -18.64 1.31
C ALA A 151 10.62 -17.19 1.18
N LEU A 152 9.49 -16.85 1.83
CA LEU A 152 8.98 -15.47 1.84
C LEU A 152 9.94 -14.55 2.59
N PHE A 153 10.38 -14.93 3.80
CA PHE A 153 11.32 -14.11 4.56
C PHE A 153 12.68 -13.96 3.87
N SER A 154 13.15 -14.99 3.17
CA SER A 154 14.36 -14.93 2.35
C SER A 154 14.21 -13.93 1.20
N ALA A 155 13.09 -13.96 0.47
CA ALA A 155 12.80 -13.00 -0.59
C ALA A 155 12.68 -11.57 -0.07
N VAL A 156 12.01 -11.36 1.07
CA VAL A 156 11.87 -10.06 1.74
C VAL A 156 13.22 -9.50 2.16
N LYS A 157 14.10 -10.34 2.74
CA LYS A 157 15.46 -9.94 3.12
C LYS A 157 16.23 -9.47 1.89
N ASN A 158 16.23 -10.27 0.82
CA ASN A 158 16.91 -9.90 -0.42
C ASN A 158 16.32 -8.62 -1.04
N PHE A 159 14.99 -8.47 -1.06
CA PHE A 159 14.34 -7.24 -1.53
C PHE A 159 14.81 -6.01 -0.74
N THR A 160 14.95 -6.14 0.58
CA THR A 160 15.43 -5.07 1.46
C THR A 160 16.88 -4.68 1.14
N GLU A 161 17.76 -5.66 0.98
CA GLU A 161 19.16 -5.44 0.62
C GLU A 161 19.28 -4.80 -0.78
N VAL A 162 18.54 -5.29 -1.76
CA VAL A 162 18.56 -4.74 -3.13
C VAL A 162 17.97 -3.33 -3.18
N ALA A 163 16.89 -3.05 -2.45
CA ALA A 163 16.31 -1.71 -2.38
C ALA A 163 17.28 -0.68 -1.76
N ALA A 164 18.03 -1.08 -0.73
CA ALA A 164 19.08 -0.24 -0.14
C ALA A 164 20.19 0.06 -1.17
N ASN A 165 20.72 -0.98 -1.82
CA ASN A 165 21.76 -0.84 -2.84
C ASN A 165 21.28 -0.01 -4.05
N PHE A 166 20.03 -0.19 -4.48
CA PHE A 166 19.43 0.63 -5.53
C PHE A 166 19.42 2.11 -5.14
N HIS A 167 19.04 2.42 -3.91
CA HIS A 167 18.99 3.81 -3.44
C HIS A 167 20.39 4.43 -3.35
N GLU A 168 21.42 3.67 -2.98
CA GLU A 168 22.82 4.13 -3.02
C GLU A 168 23.25 4.48 -4.46
N ARG A 169 22.93 3.62 -5.44
CA ARG A 169 23.19 3.91 -6.87
C ARG A 169 22.43 5.16 -7.34
N LEU A 170 21.18 5.33 -6.89
CA LEU A 170 20.36 6.49 -7.21
C LEU A 170 20.96 7.80 -6.70
N GLN A 171 21.60 7.80 -5.53
CA GLN A 171 22.25 8.99 -4.97
C GLN A 171 23.55 9.38 -5.71
N GLN A 172 24.21 8.42 -6.34
CA GLN A 172 25.48 8.62 -7.04
C GLN A 172 25.32 8.95 -8.52
N ILE A 173 24.08 9.00 -9.03
CA ILE A 173 23.83 9.21 -10.45
C ILE A 173 24.28 10.61 -10.92
N ASP A 174 24.94 10.65 -12.08
CA ASP A 174 25.10 11.91 -12.82
C ASP A 174 23.77 12.31 -13.47
N ILE A 175 23.12 13.31 -12.87
CA ILE A 175 21.84 13.84 -13.35
C ILE A 175 21.91 14.45 -14.76
N ASN A 176 23.10 14.75 -15.28
CA ASN A 176 23.28 15.24 -16.64
C ASN A 176 23.30 14.11 -17.68
N ASN A 177 23.53 12.86 -17.24
CA ASN A 177 23.44 11.69 -18.09
C ASN A 177 21.98 11.25 -18.21
N VAL A 178 21.29 11.78 -19.22
CA VAL A 178 19.86 11.55 -19.47
C VAL A 178 19.52 10.06 -19.59
N LEU A 179 20.38 9.24 -20.18
CA LEU A 179 20.13 7.79 -20.34
C LEU A 179 20.26 7.05 -19.01
N ALA A 180 21.25 7.39 -18.18
CA ALA A 180 21.38 6.85 -16.83
C ALA A 180 20.15 7.20 -15.98
N VAL A 181 19.72 8.48 -16.04
CA VAL A 181 18.54 8.95 -15.28
C VAL A 181 17.30 8.22 -15.75
N ARG A 182 17.14 8.07 -17.07
CA ARG A 182 16.01 7.34 -17.64
C ARG A 182 15.98 5.89 -17.18
N SER A 183 17.12 5.20 -17.20
CA SER A 183 17.21 3.81 -16.78
C SER A 183 16.78 3.61 -15.33
N LEU A 184 17.25 4.45 -14.40
CA LEU A 184 16.84 4.34 -12.99
C LEU A 184 15.37 4.76 -12.77
N ASN A 185 14.87 5.75 -13.51
CA ASN A 185 13.46 6.12 -13.48
C ASN A 185 12.56 5.00 -13.98
N ASP A 186 12.96 4.25 -15.02
CA ASP A 186 12.21 3.09 -15.47
C ASP A 186 12.20 1.99 -14.38
N GLN A 187 13.31 1.74 -13.67
CA GLN A 187 13.31 0.83 -12.52
C GLN A 187 12.34 1.29 -11.41
N LEU A 188 12.34 2.58 -11.06
CA LEU A 188 11.41 3.15 -10.08
C LEU A 188 9.95 3.03 -10.52
N MET A 189 9.65 3.38 -11.78
CA MET A 189 8.30 3.35 -12.33
C MET A 189 7.74 1.94 -12.45
N PHE A 190 8.59 0.97 -12.82
CA PHE A 190 8.17 -0.41 -13.06
C PHE A 190 8.22 -1.30 -11.82
N LEU A 191 8.80 -0.86 -10.70
CA LEU A 191 8.81 -1.62 -9.46
C LEU A 191 7.40 -2.05 -9.01
N GLU A 192 6.42 -1.14 -9.04
CA GLU A 192 5.03 -1.46 -8.67
C GLU A 192 4.43 -2.54 -9.59
N ARG A 193 4.80 -2.56 -10.88
CA ARG A 193 4.33 -3.57 -11.83
C ARG A 193 4.91 -4.95 -11.56
N ALA A 194 6.08 -5.03 -10.91
CA ALA A 194 6.69 -6.31 -10.57
C ALA A 194 5.86 -7.10 -9.54
N PHE A 195 4.94 -6.44 -8.84
CA PHE A 195 4.02 -7.09 -7.89
C PHE A 195 2.70 -7.57 -8.52
N ILE A 196 2.57 -7.56 -9.86
CA ILE A 196 1.39 -8.00 -10.59
C ILE A 196 1.56 -9.43 -11.10
N ASP A 197 0.75 -10.35 -10.57
CA ASP A 197 0.59 -11.70 -11.12
C ASP A 197 -0.45 -11.68 -12.25
N PRO A 198 -0.09 -12.00 -13.50
CA PRO A 198 -1.03 -12.00 -14.62
C PRO A 198 -2.21 -12.98 -14.45
N LEU A 199 -2.06 -14.03 -13.64
CA LEU A 199 -3.12 -15.00 -13.34
C LEU A 199 -4.17 -14.43 -12.37
N GLY A 200 -3.79 -13.44 -11.57
CA GLY A 200 -4.62 -12.87 -10.53
C GLY A 200 -4.81 -13.79 -9.32
N LEU A 201 -5.56 -13.29 -8.35
CA LEU A 201 -5.88 -14.04 -7.13
C LEU A 201 -6.89 -15.16 -7.43
N PRO A 202 -6.91 -16.23 -6.60
CA PRO A 202 -7.89 -17.32 -6.74
C PRO A 202 -9.33 -16.80 -6.86
N GLY A 203 -10.03 -17.22 -7.92
CA GLY A 203 -11.40 -16.80 -8.21
C GLY A 203 -11.58 -15.31 -8.56
N ARG A 204 -10.50 -14.53 -8.65
CA ARG A 204 -10.52 -13.07 -8.84
C ARG A 204 -9.44 -12.59 -9.83
N PRO A 205 -9.58 -12.91 -11.14
CA PRO A 205 -8.53 -12.67 -12.15
C PRO A 205 -8.21 -11.20 -12.44
N PHE A 206 -9.04 -10.27 -11.94
CA PHE A 206 -8.82 -8.83 -12.07
C PHE A 206 -8.04 -8.22 -10.90
N TYR A 207 -7.96 -8.90 -9.76
CA TYR A 207 -7.08 -8.51 -8.66
C TYR A 207 -5.77 -9.26 -8.83
N ARG A 208 -4.74 -8.55 -9.27
CA ARG A 208 -3.46 -9.13 -9.68
C ARG A 208 -2.30 -8.74 -8.79
N HIS A 209 -2.50 -7.71 -7.98
CA HIS A 209 -1.49 -7.25 -7.07
C HIS A 209 -1.31 -8.25 -5.91
N VAL A 210 -0.10 -8.80 -5.80
CA VAL A 210 0.23 -9.88 -4.86
C VAL A 210 0.44 -9.37 -3.44
N ILE A 211 0.94 -8.14 -3.29
CA ILE A 211 1.14 -7.50 -1.98
C ILE A 211 -0.15 -6.91 -1.44
N PHE A 212 -0.98 -6.29 -2.28
CA PHE A 212 -2.20 -5.60 -1.86
C PHE A 212 -3.39 -6.10 -2.64
N ALA A 213 -4.53 -6.34 -1.97
CA ALA A 213 -5.81 -6.40 -2.65
C ALA A 213 -6.94 -6.09 -1.66
N PRO A 214 -8.14 -5.76 -2.16
CA PRO A 214 -9.34 -5.79 -1.34
C PRO A 214 -9.48 -7.17 -0.67
N SER A 215 -9.76 -7.18 0.64
CA SER A 215 -10.11 -8.43 1.33
C SER A 215 -11.27 -9.10 0.59
N SER A 216 -11.23 -10.43 0.44
CA SER A 216 -12.37 -11.18 -0.07
C SER A 216 -13.61 -11.04 0.85
N HIS A 217 -13.39 -10.68 2.11
CA HIS A 217 -14.42 -10.52 3.15
C HIS A 217 -14.77 -9.06 3.48
N ASN A 218 -13.91 -8.09 3.11
CA ASN A 218 -14.18 -6.65 3.24
C ASN A 218 -13.47 -5.84 2.13
N LYS A 219 -14.19 -5.54 1.05
CA LYS A 219 -13.61 -4.89 -0.13
C LYS A 219 -13.04 -3.48 0.12
N TYR A 220 -13.48 -2.78 1.17
CA TYR A 220 -13.00 -1.42 1.45
C TYR A 220 -11.66 -1.38 2.18
N ALA A 221 -11.30 -2.45 2.89
CA ALA A 221 -10.00 -2.58 3.54
C ALA A 221 -9.01 -3.24 2.56
N GLY A 222 -7.83 -2.62 2.40
CA GLY A 222 -6.71 -3.25 1.72
C GLY A 222 -6.03 -4.25 2.66
N GLU A 223 -6.00 -5.52 2.28
CA GLU A 223 -5.26 -6.56 2.97
C GLU A 223 -3.88 -6.73 2.33
N SER A 224 -2.90 -7.06 3.16
CA SER A 224 -1.55 -7.39 2.71
C SER A 224 -1.37 -8.89 2.53
N PHE A 225 -0.66 -9.32 1.48
CA PHE A 225 -0.57 -10.73 1.07
C PHE A 225 -1.94 -11.43 1.00
N PRO A 226 -2.90 -10.86 0.25
CA PRO A 226 -4.30 -11.31 0.21
C PRO A 226 -4.45 -12.79 -0.19
N GLY A 227 -3.57 -13.31 -1.04
CA GLY A 227 -3.58 -14.74 -1.40
C GLY A 227 -3.36 -15.65 -0.20
N ILE A 228 -2.35 -15.35 0.63
CA ILE A 228 -2.05 -16.11 1.85
C ILE A 228 -3.17 -15.90 2.88
N TYR A 229 -3.62 -14.65 3.05
CA TYR A 229 -4.69 -14.32 3.98
C TYR A 229 -5.98 -15.09 3.68
N ASP A 230 -6.44 -15.06 2.44
CA ASP A 230 -7.68 -15.72 2.03
C ASP A 230 -7.56 -17.26 2.08
N ALA A 231 -6.37 -17.81 1.80
CA ALA A 231 -6.12 -19.24 1.93
C ALA A 231 -6.20 -19.72 3.39
N MET A 232 -5.75 -18.90 4.34
CA MET A 232 -5.83 -19.19 5.78
C MET A 232 -7.20 -18.83 6.39
N PHE A 233 -8.00 -18.01 5.70
CA PHE A 233 -9.29 -17.57 6.24
C PHE A 233 -10.23 -18.76 6.45
N ASP A 234 -10.71 -18.89 7.69
CA ASP A 234 -11.63 -19.96 8.11
C ASP A 234 -11.11 -21.39 7.80
N ILE A 235 -9.79 -21.57 7.78
CA ILE A 235 -9.14 -22.82 7.33
C ILE A 235 -9.58 -24.05 8.13
N LYS A 236 -9.86 -23.91 9.42
CA LYS A 236 -10.32 -24.99 10.31
C LYS A 236 -11.67 -25.58 9.89
N ASN A 237 -12.49 -24.83 9.17
CA ASN A 237 -13.82 -25.25 8.72
C ASN A 237 -13.82 -25.78 7.27
N LYS A 238 -12.66 -25.89 6.63
CA LYS A 238 -12.53 -26.47 5.28
C LYS A 238 -12.76 -27.97 5.30
N ALA A 239 -13.53 -28.47 4.34
CA ALA A 239 -13.89 -29.88 4.23
C ALA A 239 -12.68 -30.79 3.96
N ASP A 240 -11.75 -30.34 3.12
CA ASP A 240 -10.47 -31.00 2.89
C ASP A 240 -9.33 -30.13 3.46
N GLN A 241 -8.75 -30.59 4.56
CA GLN A 241 -7.65 -29.88 5.22
C GLN A 241 -6.36 -29.97 4.41
N HIS A 242 -6.10 -31.09 3.74
CA HIS A 242 -4.87 -31.25 2.96
C HIS A 242 -4.85 -30.30 1.77
N GLU A 243 -5.95 -30.21 1.01
CA GLU A 243 -6.08 -29.26 -0.09
C GLU A 243 -5.96 -27.81 0.40
N ALA A 244 -6.58 -27.48 1.54
CA ALA A 244 -6.52 -26.13 2.10
C ALA A 244 -5.09 -25.70 2.46
N TRP A 245 -4.31 -26.58 3.08
CA TRP A 245 -2.92 -26.27 3.44
C TRP A 245 -1.96 -26.28 2.24
N GLU A 246 -2.24 -27.07 1.20
CA GLU A 246 -1.51 -26.97 -0.07
C GLU A 246 -1.77 -25.61 -0.76
N GLU A 247 -2.99 -25.07 -0.69
CA GLU A 247 -3.27 -23.72 -1.19
C GLU A 247 -2.50 -22.65 -0.42
N VAL A 248 -2.39 -22.77 0.91
CA VAL A 248 -1.54 -21.86 1.72
C VAL A 248 -0.08 -21.92 1.26
N LYS A 249 0.49 -23.12 1.08
CA LYS A 249 1.86 -23.29 0.57
C LYS A 249 2.04 -22.67 -0.81
N ARG A 250 1.07 -22.86 -1.70
CA ARG A 250 1.07 -22.28 -3.04
C ARG A 250 1.10 -20.76 -2.99
N GLN A 251 0.26 -20.14 -2.17
CA GLN A 251 0.20 -18.69 -2.03
C GLN A 251 1.46 -18.09 -1.40
N ILE A 252 2.06 -18.79 -0.42
CA ILE A 252 3.37 -18.39 0.14
C ILE A 252 4.45 -18.44 -0.95
N SER A 253 4.46 -19.48 -1.78
CA SER A 253 5.41 -19.62 -2.89
C SER A 253 5.26 -18.50 -3.93
N ILE A 254 4.02 -18.16 -4.31
CA ILE A 254 3.74 -17.05 -5.23
C ILE A 254 4.20 -15.71 -4.65
N ALA A 255 3.91 -15.46 -3.37
CA ALA A 255 4.34 -14.25 -2.68
C ALA A 255 5.87 -14.14 -2.64
N ALA A 256 6.56 -15.23 -2.26
CA ALA A 256 8.02 -15.28 -2.22
C ALA A 256 8.64 -15.05 -3.61
N PHE A 257 8.14 -15.74 -4.64
CA PHE A 257 8.57 -15.56 -6.02
C PHE A 257 8.38 -14.11 -6.48
N THR A 258 7.21 -13.52 -6.21
CA THR A 258 6.88 -12.17 -6.66
C THR A 258 7.76 -11.12 -5.98
N VAL A 259 7.98 -11.22 -4.66
CA VAL A 259 8.88 -10.34 -3.92
C VAL A 259 10.32 -10.47 -4.44
N GLN A 260 10.77 -11.70 -4.69
CA GLN A 260 12.10 -11.94 -5.26
C GLN A 260 12.22 -11.34 -6.66
N ALA A 261 11.24 -11.57 -7.54
CA ALA A 261 11.22 -11.02 -8.89
C ALA A 261 11.24 -9.48 -8.87
N ALA A 262 10.48 -8.85 -7.97
CA ALA A 262 10.52 -7.40 -7.75
C ALA A 262 11.91 -6.93 -7.33
N ALA A 263 12.60 -7.66 -6.44
CA ALA A 263 14.00 -7.36 -6.10
C ALA A 263 14.92 -7.40 -7.31
N GLU A 264 14.80 -8.40 -8.17
CA GLU A 264 15.63 -8.51 -9.38
C GLU A 264 15.45 -7.29 -10.31
N THR A 265 14.27 -6.67 -10.35
CA THR A 265 14.04 -5.46 -11.18
C THR A 265 14.85 -4.24 -10.74
N LEU A 266 15.33 -4.22 -9.49
CA LEU A 266 16.11 -3.13 -8.90
C LEU A 266 17.62 -3.40 -8.92
N LYS A 267 18.08 -4.56 -9.41
CA LYS A 267 19.50 -4.82 -9.59
C LYS A 267 20.10 -3.98 -10.72
N GLU A 268 21.42 -3.91 -10.77
CA GLU A 268 22.10 -3.22 -11.85
C GLU A 268 21.80 -3.90 -13.19
N VAL A 269 21.48 -3.08 -14.20
CA VAL A 269 21.19 -3.55 -15.54
C VAL A 269 22.52 -3.55 -16.31
N ALA A 270 22.89 -4.72 -16.86
CA ALA A 270 24.09 -4.88 -17.68
C ALA A 270 23.94 -4.24 -19.07
#